data_AF-A0A5D0HSY0-F1
#
_entry.id   AF-A0A5D0HSY0-F1
#
_cell.length_a   1.000
_cell.length_b   1.000
_cell.length_c   1.000
_cell.angle_alpha   90.00
_cell.angle_beta   90.00
_cell.angle_gamma   90.00
#
_symmetry.space_group_name_H-M   'P 1'
#
loop_
_entity.id
_entity.type
_entity.pdbx_description
1 polymer ?
#
loop_
_entity_poly.entity_id
_entity_poly.type
_entity_poly.pdbx_seq_one_letter_code
_entity_poly.pdbx_strand_id
1 'polypeptide(L)'
;MKKFLLSLSLVTLFLISGCSQAEALKDTLDATECLAKLTRLSNNDDDYTCKEQVAELKSLRKSCRSLDDDGQIQALIDLLEASEDCLNDN
;
A
#
# COMPACT_ATOMS: atom_id res chain seq x y z
N MET A 1 7.22 -31.02 41.11
CA MET A 1 7.04 -29.63 40.62
C MET A 1 8.17 -29.19 39.66
N LYS A 2 8.53 -29.98 38.63
CA LYS A 2 9.63 -29.65 37.69
C LYS A 2 9.23 -29.64 36.20
N LYS A 3 7.98 -30.01 35.88
CA LYS A 3 7.50 -30.17 34.49
C LYS A 3 6.72 -28.96 33.96
N PHE A 4 6.33 -28.04 34.84
CA PHE A 4 5.58 -26.83 34.47
C PHE A 4 6.44 -25.65 34.01
N LEU A 5 7.76 -25.74 34.14
CA LEU A 5 8.68 -24.66 33.75
C LEU A 5 9.12 -24.74 32.28
N LEU A 6 8.89 -25.87 31.59
CA LEU A 6 9.30 -26.04 30.19
C LEU A 6 8.23 -25.60 29.17
N SER A 7 6.97 -25.47 29.58
CA SER A 7 5.90 -25.02 28.70
C SER A 7 5.81 -23.49 28.58
N LEU A 8 6.35 -22.76 29.56
CA LEU A 8 6.32 -21.29 29.57
C LEU A 8 7.41 -20.67 28.68
N SER A 9 8.50 -21.39 28.41
CA SER A 9 9.61 -20.90 27.58
C SER A 9 9.32 -20.96 26.07
N LEU A 10 8.41 -21.83 25.61
CA LEU A 10 8.04 -21.89 24.18
C LEU A 10 7.15 -20.70 23.76
N VAL A 11 6.24 -20.24 24.62
CA VAL A 11 5.37 -19.10 24.32
C VAL A 11 6.18 -17.82 24.19
N THR A 12 7.24 -17.66 24.99
CA THR A 12 8.14 -16.50 24.90
C THR A 12 8.98 -16.47 23.63
N LEU A 13 9.29 -17.60 22.99
CA LEU A 13 10.02 -17.59 21.71
C LEU A 13 9.17 -17.10 20.54
N PHE A 14 7.84 -17.29 20.57
CA PHE A 14 6.93 -16.79 19.51
C PHE A 14 6.70 -15.27 19.59
N LEU A 15 6.91 -14.66 20.75
CA LEU A 15 6.75 -13.21 20.91
C LEU A 15 7.94 -12.41 20.35
N ILE A 16 9.10 -13.04 20.16
CA ILE A 16 10.32 -12.38 19.66
C ILE A 16 10.36 -12.39 18.12
N SER A 17 9.61 -13.30 17.47
CA SER A 17 9.44 -13.37 16.01
C SER A 17 8.20 -12.64 15.48
N GLY A 18 7.44 -11.98 16.36
CA GLY A 18 6.15 -11.35 16.03
C GLY A 18 6.24 -10.01 15.31
N CYS A 19 7.31 -9.23 15.47
CA CYS A 19 7.43 -7.93 14.79
C CYS A 19 7.53 -8.10 13.27
N SER A 20 8.42 -8.99 12.80
CA SER A 20 8.67 -9.16 11.36
C SER A 20 7.46 -9.70 10.59
N GLN A 21 6.67 -10.60 11.19
CA GLN A 21 5.42 -11.06 10.56
C GLN A 21 4.32 -9.99 10.58
N ALA A 22 4.22 -9.21 11.66
CA ALA A 22 3.25 -8.12 11.76
C ALA A 22 3.59 -6.98 10.77
N GLU A 23 4.87 -6.67 10.60
CA GLU A 23 5.38 -5.71 9.60
C GLU A 23 5.09 -6.21 8.17
N ALA A 24 5.40 -7.47 7.85
CA ALA A 24 5.09 -8.03 6.54
C ALA A 24 3.59 -8.06 6.23
N LEU A 25 2.74 -8.35 7.23
CA LEU A 25 1.28 -8.26 7.11
C LEU A 25 0.84 -6.81 6.87
N LYS A 26 1.38 -5.86 7.64
CA LYS A 26 1.10 -4.43 7.48
C LYS A 26 1.46 -3.95 6.08
N ASP A 27 2.65 -4.27 5.58
CA ASP A 27 3.10 -3.86 4.25
C ASP A 27 2.21 -4.46 3.15
N THR A 28 1.76 -5.71 3.31
CA THR A 28 0.80 -6.34 2.39
C THR A 28 -0.56 -5.63 2.41
N LEU A 29 -1.05 -5.25 3.59
CA LEU A 29 -2.31 -4.51 3.73
C LEU A 29 -2.19 -3.11 3.10
N ASP A 30 -1.11 -2.39 3.40
CA ASP A 30 -0.86 -1.06 2.86
C ASP A 30 -0.72 -1.11 1.32
N ALA A 31 -0.08 -2.14 0.76
CA ALA A 31 0.05 -2.35 -0.69
C ALA A 31 -1.32 -2.64 -1.34
N THR A 32 -2.16 -3.42 -0.66
CA THR A 32 -3.52 -3.71 -1.12
C THR A 32 -4.40 -2.45 -1.10
N GLU A 33 -4.27 -1.61 -0.06
CA GLU A 33 -4.97 -0.32 0.02
C GLU A 33 -4.55 0.61 -1.12
N CYS A 34 -3.26 0.63 -1.44
CA CYS A 34 -2.72 1.38 -2.58
C CYS A 34 -3.36 0.96 -3.91
N LEU A 35 -3.41 -0.34 -4.19
CA LEU A 35 -4.04 -0.87 -5.40
C LEU A 35 -5.56 -0.60 -5.45
N ALA A 36 -6.23 -0.68 -4.30
CA ALA A 36 -7.66 -0.38 -4.21
C ALA A 36 -7.94 1.10 -4.52
N LYS A 37 -7.19 2.03 -3.92
CA LYS A 37 -7.31 3.47 -4.23
C LYS A 37 -6.99 3.77 -5.68
N LEU A 38 -5.97 3.14 -6.23
CA LEU A 38 -5.58 3.29 -7.63
C LEU A 38 -6.69 2.83 -8.58
N THR A 39 -7.35 1.71 -8.26
CA THR A 39 -8.49 1.20 -9.02
C THR A 39 -9.68 2.16 -8.97
N ARG A 40 -9.99 2.69 -7.79
CA ARG A 40 -11.08 3.68 -7.62
C ARG A 40 -10.80 4.97 -8.38
N LEU A 41 -9.57 5.46 -8.32
CA LEU A 41 -9.12 6.62 -9.11
C LEU A 41 -9.22 6.33 -10.61
N SER A 42 -8.75 5.17 -11.07
CA SER A 42 -8.84 4.78 -12.49
C SER A 42 -10.28 4.70 -13.01
N ASN A 43 -11.23 4.30 -12.18
CA ASN A 43 -12.64 4.21 -12.56
C ASN A 43 -13.38 5.54 -12.38
N ASN A 44 -12.73 6.55 -11.81
CA ASN A 44 -13.33 7.79 -11.35
C ASN A 44 -14.55 7.57 -10.44
N ASP A 45 -14.49 6.60 -9.52
CA ASP A 45 -15.63 6.19 -8.68
C ASP A 45 -16.16 7.33 -7.77
N ASP A 46 -15.33 8.34 -7.50
CA ASP A 46 -15.67 9.49 -6.66
C ASP A 46 -16.00 10.76 -7.48
N ASP A 47 -16.20 10.64 -8.80
CA ASP A 47 -16.54 11.73 -9.73
C ASP A 47 -15.55 12.93 -9.68
N TYR A 48 -14.25 12.66 -9.54
CA TYR A 48 -13.23 13.70 -9.53
C TYR A 48 -13.20 14.45 -10.87
N THR A 49 -12.98 15.76 -10.79
CA THR A 49 -12.47 16.51 -11.93
C THR A 49 -11.05 16.04 -12.22
N CYS A 50 -10.61 16.19 -13.46
CA CYS A 50 -9.28 15.69 -13.81
C CYS A 50 -8.14 16.32 -13.01
N LYS A 51 -8.27 17.60 -12.62
CA LYS A 51 -7.29 18.26 -11.75
C LYS A 51 -7.25 17.62 -10.36
N GLU A 52 -8.39 17.20 -9.83
CA GLU A 52 -8.50 16.48 -8.55
C GLU A 52 -7.95 15.06 -8.69
N GLN A 53 -8.28 14.36 -9.77
CA GLN A 53 -7.80 13.01 -10.06
C GLN A 53 -6.27 12.95 -10.15
N VAL A 54 -5.65 13.88 -10.89
CA VAL A 54 -4.18 14.02 -10.93
C VAL A 54 -3.60 14.38 -9.56
N ALA A 55 -4.27 15.22 -8.77
CA ALA A 55 -3.82 15.56 -7.42
C ALA A 55 -3.84 14.33 -6.50
N GLU A 56 -4.89 13.52 -6.59
CA GLU A 56 -5.03 12.27 -5.84
C GLU A 56 -4.03 11.21 -6.31
N LEU A 57 -3.79 11.06 -7.61
CA LEU A 57 -2.73 10.19 -8.15
C LEU A 57 -1.35 10.58 -7.61
N LYS A 58 -1.03 11.87 -7.53
CA LYS A 58 0.22 12.37 -6.92
C LYS A 58 0.28 12.14 -5.42
N SER A 59 -0.85 12.26 -4.72
CA SER A 59 -0.97 11.95 -3.29
C SER A 59 -0.71 10.46 -3.04
N LEU A 60 -1.37 9.60 -3.82
CA LEU A 60 -1.24 8.16 -3.79
C LEU A 60 0.19 7.72 -4.11
N ARG A 61 0.84 8.36 -5.09
CA ARG A 61 2.26 8.14 -5.44
C ARG A 61 3.17 8.22 -4.22
N LYS A 62 2.97 9.20 -3.35
CA LYS A 62 3.78 9.40 -2.14
C LYS A 62 3.48 8.34 -1.08
N SER A 63 2.21 8.00 -0.90
CA SER A 63 1.76 7.03 0.09
C SER A 63 2.18 5.60 -0.25
N CYS A 64 2.26 5.26 -1.55
CA CYS A 64 2.56 3.92 -2.02
C CYS A 64 4.04 3.69 -2.37
N ARG A 65 4.88 4.73 -2.31
CA ARG A 65 6.27 4.66 -2.76
C ARG A 65 7.13 3.65 -1.96
N SER A 66 6.85 3.49 -0.67
CA SER A 66 7.59 2.55 0.18
C SER A 66 7.20 1.08 -0.02
N LEU A 67 6.16 0.81 -0.83
CA LEU A 67 5.56 -0.51 -1.02
C LEU A 67 5.73 -1.02 -2.45
N ASP A 68 6.40 -0.23 -3.30
CA ASP A 68 6.57 -0.51 -4.73
C ASP A 68 7.97 -1.04 -5.02
N ASP A 69 8.26 -2.24 -4.51
CA ASP A 69 9.56 -2.91 -4.68
C ASP A 69 9.92 -3.10 -6.17
N ASP A 70 8.92 -3.38 -7.01
CA ASP A 70 9.10 -3.68 -8.44
C ASP A 70 8.82 -2.49 -9.37
N GLY A 71 8.43 -1.32 -8.85
CA GLY A 71 8.10 -0.15 -9.67
C GLY A 71 6.74 -0.21 -10.38
N GLN A 72 5.93 -1.26 -10.14
CA GLN A 72 4.69 -1.52 -10.87
C GLN A 72 3.58 -0.53 -10.52
N ILE A 73 3.46 -0.14 -9.25
CA ILE A 73 2.45 0.83 -8.80
C ILE A 73 2.77 2.20 -9.38
N GLN A 74 4.05 2.60 -9.38
CA GLN A 74 4.46 3.87 -9.96
C GLN A 74 4.24 3.89 -11.48
N ALA A 75 4.55 2.81 -12.18
CA ALA A 75 4.30 2.70 -13.63
C ALA A 75 2.81 2.80 -13.98
N LEU A 76 1.93 2.24 -13.15
CA LEU A 76 0.48 2.33 -13.36
C LEU A 76 -0.05 3.74 -13.09
N ILE A 77 0.48 4.44 -12.07
CA ILE A 77 0.19 5.85 -11.81
C ILE A 77 0.66 6.72 -12.98
N ASP A 78 1.86 6.48 -13.52
CA ASP A 78 2.39 7.21 -14.68
C ASP A 78 1.51 7.01 -15.92
N LEU A 79 1.04 5.78 -16.14
CA LEU A 79 0.08 5.46 -17.22
C LEU A 79 -1.24 6.19 -17.05
N LEU A 80 -1.77 6.24 -15.83
CA LEU A 80 -3.02 6.95 -15.54
C LEU A 80 -2.86 8.45 -15.73
N GLU A 81 -1.80 9.07 -15.17
CA GLU A 81 -1.48 10.48 -15.36
C GLU A 81 -1.25 10.85 -16.84
N ALA A 82 -0.71 9.93 -17.65
CA ALA A 82 -0.51 10.14 -19.09
C ALA A 82 -1.77 9.90 -19.92
N SER A 83 -2.68 9.02 -19.47
CA SER A 83 -3.96 8.75 -20.12
C SER A 83 -5.01 9.82 -19.82
N GLU A 84 -4.90 10.45 -18.65
CA GLU A 84 -5.63 11.64 -18.29
C GLU A 84 -4.99 12.82 -19.02
N ASP A 85 -5.40 13.03 -20.26
CA ASP A 85 -5.00 14.08 -21.21
C ASP A 85 -5.32 15.53 -20.72
N CYS A 86 -5.33 15.75 -19.42
CA CYS A 86 -5.61 17.01 -18.73
C CYS A 86 -4.37 17.88 -18.56
N LEU A 87 -3.23 17.39 -19.05
CA LEU A 87 -1.97 18.12 -19.15
C LEU A 87 -1.96 19.13 -20.31
N ASN A 88 -3.02 19.21 -21.12
CA ASN A 88 -3.14 20.14 -22.26
C ASN A 88 -3.99 21.40 -22.01
N ASP A 89 -4.47 21.66 -20.80
CA ASP A 89 -5.14 22.94 -20.47
C ASP A 89 -4.14 23.98 -19.93
N ASN A 90 -3.15 24.36 -20.74
CA ASN A 90 -2.32 25.55 -20.50
C ASN A 90 -2.07 26.32 -21.80
#